data_AF-A0A1F2TT51-F1
#
_entry.id   AF-A0A1F2TT51-F1
#
_cell.length_a   1.000
_cell.length_b   1.000
_cell.length_c   1.000
_cell.angle_alpha   90.00
_cell.angle_beta   90.00
_cell.angle_gamma   90.00
#
_symmetry.space_group_name_H-M   'P 1'
#
loop_
_entity.id
_entity.type
_entity.pdbx_description
1 polymer ?
#
loop_
_entity_poly.entity_id
_entity_poly.type
_entity_poly.pdbx_seq_one_letter_code
_entity_poly.pdbx_strand_id
1 'polypeptide(L)' 'MPLMQVVVTLIVVGVLLWLVNSFIPMAGSIKSILNAVVIIVVVLWLLSVFGILPSLSRIRVGSVLSWFSAAAA' A
#
# COMPACT_ATOMS: atom_id res chain seq x y z
N MET A 1 5.06 -4.50 10.26
CA MET A 1 3.83 -4.68 11.05
C MET A 1 3.71 -6.17 11.36
N PRO A 2 3.34 -6.59 12.59
CA PRO A 2 3.09 -7.99 12.91
C PRO A 2 2.09 -8.60 11.90
N LEU A 3 2.26 -9.88 11.54
CA LEU A 3 1.44 -10.58 10.53
C LEU A 3 -0.07 -10.41 10.77
N MET A 4 -0.48 -10.40 12.03
CA MET A 4 -1.86 -10.16 12.44
C MET A 4 -2.43 -8.82 11.95
N GLN A 5 -1.63 -7.76 11.96
CA GLN A 5 -2.08 -6.43 11.53
C GLN A 5 -2.27 -6.38 10.02
N VAL A 6 -1.47 -7.12 9.25
CA VAL A 6 -1.64 -7.25 7.79
C VAL A 6 -2.94 -7.98 7.46
N VAL A 7 -3.22 -9.11 8.13
CA VAL A 7 -4.46 -9.88 7.92
C VAL A 7 -5.69 -9.05 8.27
N VAL A 8 -5.70 -8.37 9.42
CA VAL A 8 -6.82 -7.51 9.82
C VAL A 8 -7.05 -6.39 8.80
N THR A 9 -5.99 -5.76 8.31
CA THR A 9 -6.14 -4.69 7.33
C THR A 9 -6.63 -5.21 5.97
N LEU A 10 -6.23 -6.43 5.57
CA LEU A 10 -6.74 -7.09 4.37
C LEU A 10 -8.26 -7.32 4.45
N ILE A 11 -8.73 -7.80 5.60
CA ILE A 11 -10.16 -8.03 5.86
C ILE A 11 -10.93 -6.70 5.82
N VAL A 12 -10.42 -5.66 6.49
CA VAL A 12 -11.05 -4.33 6.50
C VAL A 12 -11.17 -3.74 5.09
N VAL A 13 -10.09 -3.79 4.31
CA VAL A 13 -10.08 -3.28 2.93
C VAL A 13 -11.03 -4.10 2.04
N GLY A 14 -11.04 -5.43 2.16
CA GLY A 14 -11.94 -6.30 1.40
C GLY A 14 -13.42 -6.05 1.70
N VAL A 15 -13.77 -5.86 2.98
CA VAL A 15 -15.13 -5.54 3.42
C VAL A 15 -15.56 -4.15 2.94
N LEU A 16 -14.68 -3.14 3.02
CA LEU A 16 -14.96 -1.79 2.49
C LEU A 16 -15.26 -1.82 0.99
N LEU A 17 -14.46 -2.57 0.24
CA LEU A 17 -14.61 -2.76 -1.21
C LEU A 17 -15.96 -3.41 -1.55
N TRP A 18 -16.29 -4.47 -0.82
CA TRP A 18 -17.53 -5.21 -0.99
C TRP A 18 -18.76 -4.33 -0.68
N LEU A 19 -18.66 -3.49 0.34
CA LEU A 19 -19.68 -2.50 0.69
C LEU A 19 -19.87 -1.45 -0.42
N VAL A 20 -18.78 -0.87 -0.93
CA VAL A 20 -18.88 0.13 -2.01
C VAL A 20 -19.54 -0.47 -3.27
N ASN A 21 -19.20 -1.71 -3.63
CA ASN A 21 -19.79 -2.39 -4.78
C ASN A 21 -21.24 -2.87 -4.55
N SER A 22 -21.64 -3.18 -3.31
CA SER A 22 -22.99 -3.71 -3.02
C SER A 22 -24.03 -2.62 -2.74
N PHE A 23 -23.63 -1.50 -2.14
CA PHE A 23 -24.59 -0.49 -1.67
C PHE A 23 -24.82 0.66 -2.65
N ILE A 24 -23.99 0.81 -3.69
CA ILE A 24 -24.17 1.84 -4.73
C ILE A 24 -24.66 1.15 -6.01
N PRO A 25 -25.98 1.06 -6.26
CA PRO A 25 -26.50 0.60 -7.53
C PRO A 25 -26.15 1.63 -8.62
N MET A 26 -25.03 1.40 -9.30
CA MET A 26 -24.53 2.26 -10.37
C MET A 26 -24.90 1.72 -11.74
N ALA A 27 -25.32 2.60 -12.64
CA ALA A 27 -25.50 2.30 -14.07
C ALA A 27 -24.21 1.66 -14.63
N GLY A 28 -24.36 0.66 -15.50
CA GLY A 28 -23.29 -0.28 -15.87
C GLY A 28 -21.97 0.37 -16.30
N SER A 29 -22.02 1.51 -16.99
CA SER A 29 -20.82 2.25 -17.44
C SER A 29 -20.00 2.86 -16.28
N ILE A 30 -20.67 3.36 -15.24
CA ILE A 30 -20.01 3.99 -14.09
C ILE A 30 -19.48 2.91 -13.12
N LYS A 31 -20.19 1.78 -13.03
CA LYS A 31 -19.77 0.61 -12.24
C LYS A 31 -18.41 0.06 -12.70
N SER A 32 -18.15 0.05 -14.01
CA SER A 32 -16.89 -0.45 -14.58
C SER A 32 -15.69 0.41 -14.14
N ILE A 33 -15.83 1.74 -14.22
CA ILE A 33 -14.76 2.69 -13.86
C ILE A 33 -14.48 2.63 -12.35
N LEU A 34 -15.53 2.63 -11.52
CA LEU A 34 -15.36 2.56 -10.06
C LEU A 34 -14.64 1.27 -9.65
N ASN A 35 -15.07 0.11 -10.17
CA ASN A 35 -14.45 -1.16 -9.84
C ASN A 35 -12.98 -1.22 -10.28
N ALA A 36 -12.67 -0.71 -11.47
CA ALA A 36 -11.28 -0.62 -11.96
C ALA A 36 -10.41 0.24 -11.02
N VAL A 37 -10.89 1.42 -10.63
CA VAL A 37 -10.16 2.31 -9.72
C VAL A 37 -9.93 1.66 -8.36
N VAL A 38 -10.96 1.02 -7.78
CA VAL A 38 -10.82 0.42 -6.45
C VAL A 38 -9.89 -0.80 -6.49
N ILE A 39 -9.95 -1.63 -7.53
CA ILE A 39 -9.00 -2.75 -7.72
C ILE A 39 -7.57 -2.21 -7.80
N ILE A 40 -7.32 -1.14 -8.57
CA ILE A 40 -5.99 -0.52 -8.69
C ILE A 40 -5.48 -0.05 -7.31
N VAL A 41 -6.34 0.64 -6.55
CA VAL A 41 -5.99 1.13 -5.19
C VAL A 41 -5.61 -0.04 -4.27
N VAL A 42 -6.37 -1.14 -4.31
CA VAL A 42 -6.10 -2.32 -3.48
C VAL A 42 -4.82 -3.04 -3.90
N VAL A 43 -4.54 -3.17 -5.20
CA VAL A 43 -3.29 -3.77 -5.70
C VAL A 43 -2.07 -2.94 -5.28
N LEU A 44 -2.11 -1.61 -5.41
CA LEU A 44 -1.03 -0.72 -4.97
C LEU A 44 -0.81 -0.76 -3.45
N TRP A 45 -1.90 -0.85 -2.70
CA TRP A 45 -1.85 -0.97 -1.25
C TRP A 45 -1.26 -2.32 -0.81
N LEU A 46 -1.68 -3.44 -1.42
CA LEU A 46 -1.10 -4.76 -1.22
C LEU A 46 0.42 -4.76 -1.50
N LEU A 47 0.86 -4.23 -2.64
CA LEU A 47 2.28 -4.12 -3.00
C LEU A 47 3.10 -3.32 -1.97
N SER A 48 2.49 -2.28 -1.38
CA SER A 48 3.10 -1.48 -0.32
C SER A 48 3.21 -2.24 1.00
N VAL A 49 2.17 -3.01 1.34
CA VAL A 49 2.09 -3.82 2.57
C VAL A 49 3.00 -5.03 2.54
N PHE A 50 3.17 -5.68 1.38
CA PHE A 50 4.10 -6.79 1.21
C PHE A 50 5.58 -6.38 1.28
N GLY A 51 5.88 -5.10 1.47
CA GLY A 51 7.24 -4.68 1.77
C GLY A 51 8.16 -4.58 0.54
N ILE A 52 7.63 -4.74 -0.67
CA ILE A 52 8.40 -4.64 -1.91
C ILE A 52 8.86 -3.18 -2.15
N LEU A 53 7.99 -2.20 -1.83
CA LEU A 53 8.31 -0.77 -1.90
C LEU A 53 9.23 -0.28 -0.74
N PRO A 54 8.99 -0.66 0.54
CA PRO A 54 9.86 -0.30 1.67
C PRO A 54 11.27 -0.91 1.65
N SER A 55 11.46 -2.07 1.02
CA SER A 55 12.77 -2.74 0.94
C SER A 55 13.78 -1.90 0.14
N LEU A 56 13.31 -1.12 -0.83
CA LEU A 56 14.14 -0.18 -1.60
C LEU A 56 14.45 1.12 -0.83
N SER A 57 13.55 1.56 0.08
CA SER A 57 13.76 2.76 0.92
C SER A 57 14.77 2.57 2.06
N ARG A 58 15.24 1.33 2.30
CA ARG A 58 16.24 1.03 3.35
C ARG A 58 17.68 1.23 2.88
N ILE A 59 17.91 1.53 1.60
CA ILE A 59 19.22 1.99 1.11
C ILE A 59 19.36 3.46 1.52
N ARG A 60 19.72 3.68 2.79
CA ARG A 60 20.07 5.00 3.30
C ARG A 60 21.44 5.38 2.75
N VAL A 61 21.49 6.41 1.91
CA VAL A 61 22.72 7.14 1.50
C VAL A 61 23.37 7.88 2.70
N GLY A 62 23.02 7.53 3.94
CA GLY A 62 23.60 8.07 5.17
C GLY A 62 24.95 7.45 5.52
N SER A 63 25.28 6.28 4.98
CA SER A 63 26.57 5.64 5.24
C SER A 63 27.74 6.44 4.67
N VAL A 64 27.55 7.28 3.66
CA VAL A 64 28.64 8.09 3.08
C VAL A 64 28.99 9.28 3.98
N LEU A 65 27.99 9.92 4.60
CA LEU A 65 28.20 11.10 5.44
C LEU A 65 28.86 10.77 6.79
N SER A 66 28.73 9.53 7.28
CA SER A 66 29.40 9.09 8.52
C SER A 66 30.92 9.00 8.38
N TRP A 67 31.46 8.68 7.20
CA TRP A 67 32.91 8.69 6.97
C TRP A 67 33.47 10.11 6.97
N PHE A 68 32.71 11.09 6.46
CA PHE A 68 33.11 12.50 6.50
C PHE A 68 33.11 13.06 7.92
N SER A 69 32.14 12.69 8.77
CA SER A 69 32.14 13.11 10.19
C SER A 69 33.27 12.47 11.00
N ALA A 70 33.70 11.25 10.64
CA ALA A 70 34.81 10.56 11.30
C ALA A 70 36.19 11.06 10.82
N ALA A 71 36.30 11.55 9.59
CA ALA A 71 37.54 12.15 9.07
C ALA A 71 37.74 13.62 9.49
N ALA A 72 36.70 14.27 10.04
CA ALA A 72 36.72 15.67 10.48
C ALA A 72 36.94 15.85 12.00
N ALA A 73 37.19 14.76 12.74
CA ALA A 73 37.50 14.73 14.18
C ALA A 73 38.94 14.28 14.42
#